data_AF-A0AAX3N4L2-F1
#
_entry.id   AF-A0AAX3N4L2-F1
#
_cell.length_a   1.000
_cell.length_b   1.000
_cell.length_c   1.000
_cell.angle_alpha   90.00
_cell.angle_beta   90.00
_cell.angle_gamma   90.00
#
_symmetry.space_group_name_H-M   'P 1'
#
loop_
_entity.id
_entity.type
_entity.pdbx_description
1 polymer ?
#
loop_
_entity_poly.entity_id
_entity_poly.type
_entity_poly.pdbx_seq_one_letter_code
_entity_poly.pdbx_strand_id
1 'polypeptide(L)'
;MSDVIHGRYTAEMEGPFVVFIIGMRINRLLAFHKWVPVAKAMGPMIKELYQNPEIGFMSTEFFWNWRGITLLQYWRTYDQLEKYARGGTHLVEWKKFNQSVGTNGTVGIYHETYMIQPGQYECIYGNMPKFGLAKAGTHMPAVGRMETSRRRMGGDNDPAVPTPRNRQ
;
A
#
# COMPACT_ATOMS: atom_id res chain seq x y z
N MET A 1 1.04 7.41 -18.29
CA MET A 1 1.99 6.46 -17.70
C MET A 1 2.93 7.27 -16.83
N SER A 2 3.23 6.82 -15.61
CA SER A 2 4.18 7.53 -14.74
C SER A 2 5.60 7.39 -15.28
N ASP A 3 6.37 8.47 -15.24
CA ASP A 3 7.74 8.46 -15.75
C ASP A 3 8.64 7.53 -14.95
N VAL A 4 9.49 6.78 -15.66
CA VAL A 4 10.47 5.88 -15.06
C VAL A 4 11.63 6.71 -14.53
N ILE A 5 11.95 6.57 -13.25
CA ILE A 5 13.11 7.22 -12.65
C ILE A 5 14.31 6.27 -12.75
N HIS A 6 15.32 6.67 -13.52
CA HIS A 6 16.52 5.87 -13.75
C HIS A 6 17.47 5.89 -12.55
N GLY A 7 18.00 4.71 -12.19
CA GLY A 7 18.94 4.56 -11.07
C GLY A 7 18.34 3.84 -9.86
N ARG A 8 19.07 3.90 -8.74
CA ARG A 8 18.72 3.27 -7.46
C ARG A 8 18.30 4.32 -6.44
N TYR A 9 17.14 4.09 -5.85
CA TYR A 9 16.50 4.95 -4.87
C TYR A 9 15.96 4.14 -3.70
N THR A 10 15.71 4.82 -2.59
CA THR A 10 15.03 4.30 -1.40
C THR A 10 13.92 5.29 -1.03
N ALA A 11 13.12 4.92 -0.02
CA ALA A 11 12.21 5.84 0.65
C ALA A 11 12.71 6.15 2.07
N GLU A 12 12.42 7.35 2.53
CA GLU A 12 12.52 7.75 3.92
C GLU A 12 11.13 8.17 4.43
N MET A 13 10.78 7.68 5.61
CA MET A 13 9.54 7.97 6.32
C MET A 13 9.84 8.77 7.57
N GLU A 14 9.09 9.85 7.77
CA GLU A 14 9.11 10.61 9.00
C GLU A 14 8.28 9.91 10.07
N GLY A 15 8.95 9.28 11.04
CA GLY A 15 8.30 8.63 12.18
C GLY A 15 7.66 7.27 11.89
N PRO A 16 6.85 6.74 12.82
CA PRO A 16 6.12 5.50 12.63
C PRO A 16 5.04 5.65 11.55
N PHE A 17 4.68 4.54 10.91
CA PHE A 17 3.60 4.49 9.92
C PHE A 17 2.95 3.11 9.91
N VAL A 18 1.86 2.99 9.14
CA VAL A 18 1.13 1.74 8.99
C VAL A 18 1.14 1.30 7.54
N VAL A 19 1.43 0.02 7.32
CA VAL A 19 1.18 -0.69 6.07
C VAL A 19 -0.11 -1.47 6.23
N PHE A 20 -1.08 -1.20 5.37
CA PHE A 20 -2.37 -1.86 5.37
C PHE A 20 -2.59 -2.56 4.03
N ILE A 21 -2.64 -3.89 4.07
CA ILE A 21 -2.95 -4.72 2.91
C ILE A 21 -4.43 -5.05 3.00
N ILE A 22 -5.21 -4.76 1.97
CA ILE A 22 -6.62 -5.14 1.90
C ILE A 22 -6.95 -5.70 0.53
N GLY A 23 -7.74 -6.76 0.48
CA GLY A 23 -8.08 -7.36 -0.79
C GLY A 23 -9.42 -8.07 -0.81
N MET A 24 -9.87 -8.32 -2.03
CA MET A 24 -11.06 -9.09 -2.35
C MET A 24 -10.66 -10.28 -3.24
N ARG A 25 -11.28 -11.43 -2.99
CA ARG A 25 -11.14 -12.65 -3.80
C ARG A 25 -12.51 -13.15 -4.24
N ILE A 26 -12.68 -13.37 -5.54
CA ILE A 26 -13.88 -13.93 -6.14
C ILE A 26 -13.78 -15.46 -6.07
N ASN A 27 -14.63 -16.08 -5.24
CA ASN A 27 -14.67 -17.53 -5.09
C ASN A 27 -15.64 -18.16 -6.11
N ARG A 28 -16.78 -17.50 -6.38
CA ARG A 28 -17.77 -17.93 -7.37
C ARG A 28 -17.85 -16.93 -8.52
N LEU A 29 -17.16 -17.23 -9.63
CA LEU A 29 -17.04 -16.33 -10.78
C LEU A 29 -18.40 -15.98 -11.40
N LEU A 30 -19.32 -16.93 -11.48
CA LEU A 30 -20.67 -16.73 -12.07
C LEU A 30 -21.60 -15.86 -11.22
N ALA A 31 -21.24 -15.55 -9.97
CA ALA A 31 -22.04 -14.71 -9.09
C ALA A 31 -21.76 -13.21 -9.30
N PHE A 32 -21.79 -12.74 -10.56
CA PHE A 32 -21.48 -11.36 -10.95
C PHE A 32 -22.27 -10.32 -10.14
N HIS A 33 -23.56 -10.59 -9.90
CA HIS A 33 -24.44 -9.72 -9.11
C HIS A 33 -24.02 -9.57 -7.63
N LYS A 34 -23.14 -10.43 -7.11
CA LYS A 34 -22.58 -10.34 -5.76
C LYS A 34 -21.23 -9.65 -5.75
N TRP A 35 -20.31 -10.03 -6.63
CA TRP A 35 -18.94 -9.54 -6.56
C TRP A 35 -18.70 -8.21 -7.28
N VAL A 36 -19.48 -7.89 -8.33
CA VAL A 36 -19.34 -6.61 -9.05
C VAL A 36 -19.63 -5.40 -8.15
N PRO A 37 -20.69 -5.38 -7.32
CA PRO A 37 -20.91 -4.28 -6.38
C PRO A 37 -19.75 -4.08 -5.40
N VAL A 38 -19.18 -5.17 -4.86
CA VAL A 38 -18.06 -5.12 -3.92
C VAL A 38 -16.82 -4.51 -4.59
N ALA A 39 -16.51 -4.94 -5.82
CA ALA A 39 -15.41 -4.37 -6.59
C ALA A 39 -15.62 -2.86 -6.87
N LYS A 40 -16.85 -2.47 -7.22
CA LYS A 40 -17.20 -1.06 -7.53
C LYS A 40 -17.16 -0.15 -6.31
N ALA A 41 -17.37 -0.68 -5.10
CA ALA A 41 -17.31 0.10 -3.86
C ALA A 41 -15.91 0.65 -3.55
N MET A 42 -14.85 -0.03 -4.02
CA MET A 42 -13.46 0.35 -3.71
C MET A 42 -13.06 1.70 -4.32
N GLY A 43 -13.46 1.97 -5.56
CA GLY A 43 -13.06 3.20 -6.27
C GLY A 43 -13.44 4.49 -5.54
N PRO A 44 -14.73 4.68 -5.18
CA PRO A 44 -15.18 5.84 -4.39
C PRO A 44 -14.47 5.99 -3.04
N MET A 45 -14.25 4.90 -2.31
CA MET A 45 -13.53 4.93 -1.02
C MET A 45 -12.10 5.44 -1.19
N ILE A 46 -11.36 4.93 -2.18
CA ILE A 46 -9.99 5.39 -2.46
C ILE A 46 -9.98 6.85 -2.93
N LYS A 47 -10.95 7.25 -3.75
CA LYS A 47 -11.08 8.65 -4.18
C LYS A 47 -11.29 9.58 -2.99
N GLU A 48 -12.17 9.23 -2.06
CA GLU A 48 -12.39 9.97 -0.82
C GLU A 48 -11.10 10.10 -0.01
N LEU A 49 -10.35 9.00 0.15
CA LEU A 49 -9.08 9.01 0.89
C LEU A 49 -8.04 9.97 0.27
N TYR A 50 -7.95 10.03 -1.07
CA TYR A 50 -7.07 10.98 -1.75
C TYR A 50 -7.55 12.43 -1.67
N GLN A 51 -8.87 12.66 -1.52
CA GLN A 51 -9.45 14.00 -1.44
C GLN A 51 -9.37 14.62 -0.05
N ASN A 52 -9.12 13.81 0.99
CA ASN A 52 -9.14 14.21 2.39
C ASN A 52 -7.84 13.76 3.11
N PRO A 53 -6.69 14.42 2.83
CA PRO A 53 -5.38 14.00 3.38
C PRO A 53 -5.30 14.00 4.91
N GLU A 54 -6.15 14.76 5.59
CA GLU A 54 -6.27 14.84 7.05
C GLU A 54 -6.79 13.55 7.69
N ILE A 55 -7.41 12.66 6.89
CA ILE A 55 -7.80 11.31 7.32
C ILE A 55 -6.57 10.46 7.67
N GLY A 56 -5.38 10.79 7.14
CA GLY A 56 -4.13 10.10 7.45
C GLY A 56 -3.72 9.04 6.43
N PHE A 57 -4.50 8.87 5.36
CA PHE A 57 -4.09 8.07 4.21
C PHE A 57 -2.99 8.79 3.42
N MET A 58 -1.97 8.03 3.01
CA MET A 58 -0.79 8.58 2.31
C MET A 58 -0.78 8.16 0.85
N SER A 59 -0.89 6.86 0.58
CA SER A 59 -0.92 6.34 -0.78
C SER A 59 -1.48 4.92 -0.81
N THR A 60 -1.92 4.50 -2.00
CA THR A 60 -2.21 3.11 -2.30
C THR A 60 -1.53 2.69 -3.61
N GLU A 61 -1.17 1.42 -3.67
CA GLU A 61 -0.87 0.68 -4.88
C GLU A 61 -1.92 -0.40 -5.09
N PHE A 62 -2.17 -0.74 -6.35
CA PHE A 62 -3.17 -1.72 -6.72
C PHE A 62 -2.50 -2.90 -7.44
N PHE A 63 -2.88 -4.10 -7.06
CA PHE A 63 -2.43 -5.34 -7.67
C PHE A 63 -3.65 -6.14 -8.09
N TRP A 64 -3.70 -6.52 -9.36
CA TRP A 64 -4.75 -7.35 -9.90
C TRP A 64 -4.24 -8.76 -10.10
N ASN A 65 -5.05 -9.72 -9.69
CA ASN A 65 -4.90 -11.09 -10.10
C ASN A 65 -6.19 -11.55 -10.77
N TRP A 66 -6.15 -12.71 -11.41
CA TRP A 66 -7.29 -13.21 -12.17
C TRP A 66 -8.54 -13.50 -11.31
N ARG A 67 -8.41 -13.58 -9.98
CA ARG A 67 -9.53 -13.79 -9.03
C ARG A 67 -9.85 -12.56 -8.20
N GLY A 68 -9.23 -11.41 -8.39
CA GLY A 68 -9.49 -10.28 -7.52
C GLY A 68 -8.41 -9.21 -7.50
N ILE A 69 -8.46 -8.43 -6.44
CA ILE A 69 -7.66 -7.21 -6.30
C ILE A 69 -7.08 -7.13 -4.88
N THR A 70 -5.85 -6.66 -4.79
CA THR A 70 -5.14 -6.36 -3.55
C THR A 70 -4.69 -4.91 -3.59
N LEU A 71 -4.92 -4.19 -2.50
CA LEU A 71 -4.45 -2.83 -2.30
C LEU A 71 -3.40 -2.85 -1.20
N LEU A 72 -2.26 -2.24 -1.49
CA LEU A 72 -1.23 -1.93 -0.51
C LEU A 72 -1.34 -0.46 -0.17
N GLN A 73 -1.79 -0.16 1.03
CA GLN A 73 -2.02 1.19 1.51
C GLN A 73 -0.99 1.58 2.57
N TYR A 74 -0.63 2.86 2.59
CA TYR A 74 0.21 3.47 3.61
C TYR A 74 -0.59 4.53 4.35
N TRP A 75 -0.49 4.49 5.67
CA TRP A 75 -1.23 5.35 6.59
C TRP A 75 -0.28 5.94 7.62
N ARG A 76 -0.55 7.18 8.05
CA ARG A 76 0.26 7.87 9.06
C ARG A 76 0.17 7.18 10.42
N THR A 77 -1.03 6.81 10.87
CA THR A 77 -1.22 6.12 12.15
C THR A 77 -2.31 5.05 12.05
N TYR A 78 -2.26 4.10 12.99
CA TYR A 78 -3.30 3.08 13.14
C TYR A 78 -4.65 3.70 13.52
N ASP A 79 -4.67 4.66 14.45
CA ASP A 79 -5.90 5.30 14.92
C ASP A 79 -6.67 5.99 13.78
N GLN A 80 -5.94 6.59 12.84
CA GLN A 80 -6.50 7.21 11.65
C GLN A 80 -7.12 6.18 10.70
N LEU A 81 -6.43 5.07 10.46
CA LEU A 81 -6.94 3.93 9.69
C LEU A 81 -8.20 3.34 10.35
N GLU A 82 -8.16 3.07 11.65
CA GLU A 82 -9.29 2.49 12.39
C GLU A 82 -10.50 3.45 12.37
N LYS A 83 -10.27 4.74 12.63
CA LYS A 83 -11.33 5.76 12.60
C LYS A 83 -12.02 5.81 11.25
N TYR A 84 -11.27 5.75 10.14
CA TYR A 84 -11.86 5.68 8.80
C TYR A 84 -12.67 4.39 8.61
N ALA A 85 -12.12 3.24 9.01
CA ALA A 85 -12.78 1.95 8.86
C ALA A 85 -14.12 1.85 9.63
N ARG A 86 -14.26 2.60 10.74
CA ARG A 86 -15.47 2.63 11.56
C ARG A 86 -16.51 3.66 11.12
N GLY A 87 -16.23 4.50 10.13
CA GLY A 87 -17.06 5.64 9.74
C GLY A 87 -17.37 5.74 8.26
N GLY A 88 -18.07 6.82 7.91
CA GLY A 88 -18.26 7.30 6.54
C GLY A 88 -18.68 6.25 5.51
N THR A 89 -18.10 6.37 4.32
CA THR A 89 -18.36 5.48 3.18
C THR A 89 -17.99 4.03 3.49
N HIS A 90 -16.89 3.80 4.23
CA HIS A 90 -16.43 2.45 4.55
C HIS A 90 -17.48 1.65 5.34
N LEU A 91 -18.08 2.22 6.38
CA LEU A 91 -19.11 1.55 7.17
C LEU A 91 -20.37 1.26 6.34
N VAL A 92 -20.75 2.15 5.42
CA VAL A 92 -21.90 1.97 4.53
C VAL A 92 -21.66 0.78 3.60
N GLU A 93 -20.50 0.70 2.95
CA GLU A 93 -20.15 -0.40 2.06
C GLU A 93 -19.96 -1.72 2.83
N TRP A 94 -19.45 -1.66 4.06
CA TRP A 94 -19.35 -2.82 4.94
C TRP A 94 -20.72 -3.41 5.29
N LYS A 95 -21.71 -2.56 5.61
CA LYS A 95 -23.09 -3.00 5.84
C LYS A 95 -23.68 -3.67 4.60
N LYS A 96 -23.50 -3.09 3.42
CA LYS A 96 -23.95 -3.66 2.14
C LYS A 96 -23.28 -5.01 1.85
N PHE A 97 -21.98 -5.14 2.11
CA PHE A 97 -21.26 -6.40 1.97
C PHE A 97 -21.84 -7.48 2.89
N ASN A 98 -22.05 -7.17 4.18
CA ASN A 98 -22.60 -8.13 5.14
C ASN A 98 -24.01 -8.60 4.79
N GLN A 99 -24.86 -7.71 4.28
CA GLN A 99 -26.22 -8.05 3.85
C GLN A 99 -26.23 -8.88 2.56
N SER A 100 -25.36 -8.57 1.60
CA SER A 100 -25.38 -9.19 0.27
C SER A 100 -24.56 -10.49 0.20
N VAL A 101 -23.41 -10.54 0.85
CA VAL A 101 -22.47 -11.67 0.85
C VAL A 101 -22.40 -12.31 2.23
N GLY A 102 -22.12 -11.52 3.27
CA GLY A 102 -21.92 -12.03 4.63
C GLY A 102 -20.93 -13.20 4.65
N THR A 103 -21.36 -14.33 5.19
CA THR A 103 -20.55 -15.56 5.33
C THR A 103 -20.82 -16.61 4.25
N ASN A 104 -21.58 -16.29 3.19
CA ASN A 104 -22.01 -17.30 2.20
C ASN A 104 -20.90 -17.82 1.26
N GLY A 105 -19.68 -17.27 1.38
CA GLY A 105 -18.49 -17.72 0.66
C GLY A 105 -18.40 -17.28 -0.80
N THR A 106 -19.33 -16.48 -1.32
CA THR A 106 -19.31 -16.03 -2.72
C THR A 106 -18.11 -15.13 -3.04
N VAL A 107 -17.80 -14.22 -2.11
CA VAL A 107 -16.68 -13.29 -2.16
C VAL A 107 -15.93 -13.38 -0.85
N GLY A 108 -14.62 -13.60 -0.92
CA GLY A 108 -13.72 -13.45 0.20
C GLY A 108 -13.17 -12.04 0.26
N ILE A 109 -12.90 -11.57 1.47
CA ILE A 109 -12.14 -10.37 1.73
C ILE A 109 -11.09 -10.69 2.78
N TYR A 110 -10.02 -9.90 2.81
CA TYR A 110 -8.99 -10.00 3.84
C TYR A 110 -8.38 -8.63 4.04
N HIS A 111 -7.82 -8.43 5.23
CA HIS A 111 -6.91 -7.34 5.49
C HIS A 111 -5.77 -7.77 6.41
N GLU A 112 -4.66 -7.06 6.36
CA GLU A 112 -3.51 -7.20 7.24
C GLU A 112 -2.99 -5.81 7.57
N THR A 113 -2.75 -5.56 8.86
CA THR A 113 -2.29 -4.26 9.35
C THR A 113 -0.95 -4.43 10.05
N TYR A 114 0.07 -3.73 9.56
CA TYR A 114 1.43 -3.75 10.11
C TYR A 114 1.81 -2.35 10.58
N MET A 115 2.15 -2.22 11.86
CA MET A 115 2.68 -0.98 12.42
C MET A 115 4.20 -1.01 12.36
N ILE A 116 4.78 -0.04 11.68
CA ILE A 116 6.21 0.03 11.43
C ILE A 116 6.80 1.14 12.29
N GLN A 117 7.78 0.79 13.14
CA GLN A 117 8.52 1.76 13.92
C GLN A 117 9.65 2.39 13.08
N PRO A 118 10.13 3.60 13.46
CA PRO A 118 11.30 4.20 12.83
C PRO A 118 12.49 3.23 12.77
N GLY A 119 13.11 3.12 11.59
CA GLY A 119 14.26 2.22 11.37
C GLY A 119 13.92 0.73 11.25
N GLN A 120 12.64 0.33 11.35
CA GLN A 120 12.20 -1.06 11.19
C GLN A 120 11.67 -1.35 9.79
N TYR A 121 12.29 -0.78 8.76
CA TYR A 121 11.95 -1.02 7.37
C TYR A 121 13.14 -0.75 6.46
N GLU A 122 13.22 -1.48 5.34
CA GLU A 122 14.05 -1.14 4.22
C GLU A 122 13.31 -1.32 2.90
N CYS A 123 13.62 -0.46 1.93
CA CYS A 123 13.11 -0.59 0.58
C CYS A 123 14.19 -0.18 -0.43
N ILE A 124 13.99 -0.59 -1.69
CA ILE A 124 14.83 -0.17 -2.81
C ILE A 124 13.98 -0.13 -4.07
N TYR A 125 14.23 0.88 -4.89
CA TYR A 125 13.56 1.12 -6.16
C TYR A 125 14.64 1.27 -7.23
N GLY A 126 14.56 0.46 -8.28
CA GLY A 126 15.54 0.44 -9.35
C GLY A 126 14.86 0.60 -10.70
N ASN A 127 15.16 1.67 -11.44
CA ASN A 127 14.62 1.92 -12.79
C ASN A 127 13.08 1.79 -12.86
N MET A 128 12.37 2.39 -11.90
CA MET A 128 10.92 2.29 -11.79
C MET A 128 10.29 3.65 -11.44
N PRO A 129 9.02 3.89 -11.77
CA PRO A 129 8.29 5.06 -11.28
C PRO A 129 8.21 5.06 -9.75
N LYS A 130 7.89 6.22 -9.15
CA LYS A 130 7.60 6.30 -7.71
C LYS A 130 6.45 5.36 -7.36
N PHE A 131 6.70 4.46 -6.41
CA PHE A 131 5.81 3.35 -6.10
C PHE A 131 5.92 2.99 -4.61
N GLY A 132 4.83 2.51 -4.02
CA GLY A 132 4.83 1.97 -2.66
C GLY A 132 5.29 3.01 -1.63
N LEU A 133 6.22 2.62 -0.74
CA LEU A 133 6.72 3.51 0.30
C LEU A 133 7.37 4.80 -0.23
N ALA A 134 8.05 4.76 -1.40
CA ALA A 134 8.62 5.95 -2.05
C ALA A 134 7.57 6.94 -2.58
N LYS A 135 6.31 6.51 -2.72
CA LYS A 135 5.19 7.38 -3.03
C LYS A 135 4.53 7.93 -1.75
N ALA A 136 4.60 7.19 -0.65
CA ALA A 136 4.08 7.61 0.65
C ALA A 136 5.02 8.61 1.34
N GLY A 137 6.33 8.38 1.29
CA GLY A 137 7.36 9.21 1.92
C GLY A 137 8.29 9.90 0.92
N THR A 138 9.50 10.19 1.37
CA THR A 138 10.52 10.91 0.60
C THR A 138 11.32 9.94 -0.26
N HIS A 139 11.23 10.10 -1.59
CA HIS A 139 12.02 9.34 -2.55
C HIS A 139 13.43 9.91 -2.69
N MET A 140 14.46 9.15 -2.32
CA MET A 140 15.85 9.66 -2.27
C MET A 140 16.87 8.66 -2.84
N PRO A 141 18.04 9.11 -3.34
CA PRO A 141 19.06 8.22 -3.89
C PRO A 141 19.56 7.19 -2.86
N ALA A 142 19.69 5.94 -3.28
CA ALA A 142 20.21 4.85 -2.44
C ALA A 142 21.74 4.78 -2.52
N VAL A 143 22.42 5.80 -1.97
CA VAL A 143 23.88 5.97 -1.98
C VAL A 143 24.45 6.11 -0.56
N GLY A 144 25.76 5.93 -0.38
CA GLY A 144 26.42 6.09 0.93
C GLY A 144 25.87 5.12 1.98
N ARG A 145 25.34 5.64 3.10
CA ARG A 145 24.67 4.82 4.13
C ARG A 145 23.37 4.16 3.64
N MET A 146 22.80 4.63 2.53
CA MET A 146 21.57 4.07 1.95
C MET A 146 21.85 3.03 0.86
N GLU A 147 23.11 2.71 0.57
CA GLU A 147 23.53 1.85 -0.54
C GLU A 147 23.08 0.38 -0.38
N THR A 148 23.32 -0.19 0.79
CA THR A 148 23.07 -1.61 1.10
C THR A 148 21.87 -1.78 2.03
N SER A 149 21.20 -2.93 1.95
CA SER A 149 20.09 -3.25 2.87
C SER A 149 20.56 -3.24 4.33
N ARG A 150 21.71 -3.84 4.65
CA ARG A 150 22.25 -3.88 6.02
C ARG A 150 22.51 -2.48 6.58
N ARG A 151 23.08 -1.55 5.78
CA ARG A 151 23.30 -0.16 6.20
C ARG A 151 22.00 0.61 6.43
N ARG A 152 20.98 0.39 5.58
CA ARG A 152 19.64 0.98 5.79
C ARG A 152 18.96 0.48 7.06
N MET A 153 19.22 -0.78 7.45
CA MET A 153 18.74 -1.37 8.69
C MET A 153 19.62 -1.07 9.92
N GLY A 154 20.53 -0.10 9.83
CA GLY A 154 21.37 0.36 10.94
C GLY A 154 22.60 -0.50 11.25
N GLY A 155 22.88 -1.54 10.45
CA GLY A 155 24.14 -2.28 10.52
C GLY A 155 25.21 -1.71 9.59
N ASP A 156 26.35 -2.40 9.49
CA ASP A 156 27.41 -2.03 8.55
C ASP A 156 27.83 -3.26 7.73
N ASN A 157 28.07 -3.04 6.43
CA ASN A 157 28.70 -3.98 5.51
C ASN A 157 29.17 -3.25 4.26
N ASP A 158 29.96 -3.90 3.41
CA ASP A 158 30.27 -3.41 2.07
C ASP A 158 29.28 -3.92 1.03
N PRO A 159 29.08 -3.18 -0.08
CA PRO A 159 28.28 -3.67 -1.18
C PRO A 159 28.95 -4.91 -1.79
N ALA A 160 28.17 -5.97 -2.00
CA ALA A 160 28.69 -7.21 -2.58
C ALA A 160 29.19 -7.05 -4.02
N VAL A 161 28.69 -6.03 -4.73
CA VAL A 161 29.13 -5.62 -6.07
C VAL A 161 29.14 -4.09 -6.15
N PRO A 162 29.98 -3.48 -7.01
CA PRO A 162 29.99 -2.03 -7.18
C PRO A 162 28.60 -1.49 -7.53
N THR A 163 28.12 -0.50 -6.77
CA THR A 163 26.82 0.13 -7.03
C THR A 163 26.90 1.03 -8.27
N PRO A 164 26.03 0.84 -9.27
CA PRO A 164 25.96 1.74 -10.42
C PRO A 164 25.59 3.16 -9.97
N ARG A 165 26.25 4.17 -10.54
CA ARG A 165 25.90 5.57 -10.30
C ARG A 165 24.57 5.89 -10.97
N ASN A 166 23.71 6.63 -10.27
CA ASN A 166 22.51 7.20 -10.89
C ASN A 166 22.95 8.17 -11.99
N ARG A 167 22.25 8.13 -13.14
CA ARG A 167 22.46 9.15 -14.18
C ARG A 167 21.96 10.48 -13.62
N GLN A 168 22.78 11.53 -13.77
CA GLN A 168 22.39 12.90 -13.45
C GLN A 168 21.34 13.39 -14.45
#